data_AF-A0A8S9LGU7-F1
#
_entry.id   AF-A0A8S9LGU7-F1
#
_cell.length_a   1.000
_cell.length_b   1.000
_cell.length_c   1.000
_cell.angle_alpha   90.00
_cell.angle_beta   90.00
_cell.angle_gamma   90.00
#
_symmetry.space_group_name_H-M   'P 1'
#
loop_
_entity.id
_entity.type
_entity.pdbx_description
1 polymer ?
#
loop_
_entity_poly.entity_id
_entity_poly.type
_entity_poly.pdbx_seq_one_letter_code
_entity_poly.pdbx_strand_id
1 'polypeptide(L)'
;MTYVLLSGSRPFWAPTEYELFRAVLKTEPSFEEAPWPSLSPDAVDFVKRLLHKDYRKRLTAAQALCHPWLVGSHEALAKTLTVQQLAYLREQFTLLEPSKDGYISMQNFKTAILKSSTNDMKDSRVLDYVHMELRLGPSSVPMHVVLQDWIRQSDGKFSFLGFVRLLHGGSSQTLQKA
;
A
#
# COMPACT_ATOMS: atom_id res chain seq x y z
N MET A 1 6.02 -5.71 -12.01
CA MET A 1 6.40 -6.91 -11.23
C MET A 1 5.36 -8.03 -11.33
N THR A 2 4.05 -7.74 -11.30
CA THR A 2 2.98 -8.76 -11.32
C THR A 2 3.09 -9.80 -12.44
N TYR A 3 3.41 -9.40 -13.68
CA TYR A 3 3.62 -10.33 -14.79
C TYR A 3 4.67 -11.39 -14.45
N VAL A 4 5.84 -10.96 -13.96
CA VAL A 4 6.95 -11.84 -13.60
C VAL A 4 6.58 -12.78 -12.46
N LEU A 5 5.82 -12.29 -11.47
CA LEU A 5 5.39 -13.12 -10.34
C LEU A 5 4.44 -14.23 -10.76
N LEU A 6 3.59 -13.98 -11.76
CA LEU A 6 2.61 -14.95 -12.24
C LEU A 6 3.20 -15.91 -13.27
N SER A 7 4.06 -15.43 -14.18
CA SER A 7 4.58 -16.24 -15.29
C SER A 7 6.01 -16.73 -15.12
N GLY A 8 6.77 -16.20 -14.15
CA GLY A 8 8.20 -16.46 -14.00
C GLY A 8 9.07 -15.85 -15.12
N SER A 9 8.49 -15.09 -16.04
CA SER A 9 9.16 -14.57 -17.24
C SER A 9 8.98 -13.05 -17.39
N ARG A 10 9.83 -12.41 -18.20
CA ARG A 10 9.72 -10.97 -18.47
C ARG A 10 8.63 -10.73 -19.52
N PRO A 11 7.86 -9.63 -19.41
CA PRO A 11 6.83 -9.29 -20.40
C PRO A 11 7.41 -8.91 -21.77
N PHE A 12 8.69 -8.49 -21.82
CA PHE A 12 9.39 -8.14 -23.04
C PHE A 12 10.78 -8.76 -23.01
N TRP A 13 11.21 -9.25 -24.17
CA TRP A 13 12.55 -9.78 -24.39
C TRP A 13 13.02 -9.38 -25.78
N ALA A 14 14.30 -9.03 -25.89
CA ALA A 14 14.96 -8.78 -27.15
C ALA A 14 16.47 -9.01 -26.98
N PRO A 15 17.20 -9.36 -28.05
CA PRO A 15 18.63 -9.62 -27.97
C PRO A 15 19.46 -8.35 -27.76
N THR A 16 18.92 -7.16 -28.03
CA THR A 16 19.59 -5.87 -27.81
C THR A 16 18.74 -4.90 -26.98
N GLU A 17 19.37 -3.96 -26.27
CA GLU A 17 18.66 -2.94 -25.48
C GLU A 17 17.77 -2.04 -26.35
N TYR A 18 18.25 -1.68 -27.55
CA TYR A 18 17.49 -0.89 -28.50
C TYR A 18 16.17 -1.60 -28.85
N GLU A 19 16.24 -2.88 -29.20
CA GLU A 19 15.04 -3.65 -29.56
C GLU A 19 14.15 -3.91 -28.36
N LEU A 20 14.72 -4.07 -27.17
CA LEU A 20 13.95 -4.17 -25.93
C LEU A 20 13.17 -2.87 -25.69
N PHE A 21 13.80 -1.71 -25.87
CA PHE A 21 13.13 -0.41 -25.75
C PHE A 21 12.02 -0.26 -26.79
N ARG A 22 12.26 -0.68 -28.04
CA ARG A 22 11.20 -0.74 -29.07
C ARG A 22 10.05 -1.65 -28.64
N ALA A 23 10.34 -2.84 -28.11
CA ALA A 23 9.32 -3.79 -27.67
C ALA A 23 8.48 -3.22 -26.50
N VAL A 24 9.14 -2.58 -25.53
CA VAL A 24 8.48 -1.90 -24.41
C VAL A 24 7.56 -0.78 -24.89
N LEU A 25 7.88 -0.10 -26.00
CA LEU A 25 7.03 0.97 -26.53
C LEU A 25 5.95 0.48 -27.50
N LYS A 26 6.21 -0.55 -28.29
CA LYS A 26 5.40 -0.88 -29.48
C LYS A 26 4.75 -2.26 -29.46
N THR A 27 5.28 -3.20 -28.71
CA THR A 27 4.83 -4.60 -28.75
C THR A 27 3.95 -4.90 -27.53
N GLU A 28 2.85 -5.61 -27.71
CA GLU A 28 2.05 -6.10 -26.59
C GLU A 28 2.72 -7.32 -25.94
N PRO A 29 2.67 -7.45 -24.59
CA PRO A 29 3.17 -8.64 -23.92
C PRO A 29 2.28 -9.86 -24.23
N SER A 30 2.90 -11.04 -24.29
CA SER A 30 2.17 -12.30 -24.55
C SER A 30 1.38 -12.76 -23.31
N PHE A 31 0.18 -13.31 -23.55
CA PHE A 31 -0.66 -13.94 -22.53
C PHE A 31 -1.19 -15.29 -23.01
N GLU A 32 -0.54 -15.91 -24.00
CA GLU A 32 -1.02 -17.14 -24.65
C GLU A 32 -0.38 -18.40 -24.06
N GLU A 33 0.86 -18.28 -23.60
CA GLU A 33 1.62 -19.41 -23.06
C GLU A 33 1.34 -19.67 -21.59
N ALA A 34 1.63 -20.89 -21.12
CA ALA A 34 1.51 -21.21 -19.71
C ALA A 34 2.34 -20.23 -18.83
N PRO A 35 1.81 -19.80 -17.67
CA PRO A 35 0.57 -20.26 -17.03
C PRO A 35 -0.69 -19.46 -17.43
N TRP A 36 -0.62 -18.48 -18.34
CA TRP A 36 -1.69 -17.51 -18.57
C TRP A 36 -3.07 -18.11 -18.87
N PRO A 37 -3.23 -19.17 -19.68
CA PRO A 37 -4.53 -19.81 -19.90
C PRO A 37 -5.15 -20.46 -18.66
N SER A 38 -4.34 -20.75 -17.63
CA SER A 38 -4.79 -21.36 -16.37
C SER A 38 -5.13 -20.35 -15.27
N LEU A 39 -4.76 -19.08 -15.45
CA LEU A 39 -5.03 -18.01 -14.49
C LEU A 39 -6.47 -17.49 -14.64
N SER A 40 -6.98 -16.87 -13.58
CA SER A 40 -8.32 -16.29 -13.64
C SER A 40 -8.39 -15.12 -14.65
N PRO A 41 -9.53 -14.90 -15.31
CA PRO A 41 -9.71 -13.77 -16.24
C PRO A 41 -9.39 -12.42 -15.59
N ASP A 42 -9.75 -12.25 -14.31
CA ASP A 42 -9.46 -11.05 -13.54
C ASP A 42 -7.96 -10.83 -13.31
N ALA A 43 -7.18 -11.91 -13.13
CA ALA A 43 -5.72 -11.82 -13.01
C ALA A 43 -5.09 -11.29 -14.29
N VAL A 44 -5.54 -11.83 -15.43
CA VAL A 44 -5.06 -11.45 -16.76
C VAL A 44 -5.47 -10.00 -17.07
N ASP A 45 -6.71 -9.61 -16.80
CA ASP A 45 -7.19 -8.23 -16.99
C ASP A 45 -6.39 -7.23 -16.14
N PHE A 46 -6.13 -7.58 -14.88
CA PHE A 46 -5.32 -6.74 -13.99
C PHE A 46 -3.93 -6.45 -14.54
N VAL A 47 -3.22 -7.49 -15.01
CA VAL A 47 -1.87 -7.34 -15.56
C VAL A 47 -1.90 -6.55 -16.88
N LYS A 48 -2.88 -6.79 -17.75
CA LYS A 48 -3.07 -6.02 -19.00
C LYS A 48 -3.24 -4.53 -18.72
N ARG A 49 -4.06 -4.16 -17.74
CA ARG A 49 -4.30 -2.76 -17.37
C ARG A 49 -3.09 -2.10 -16.69
N LEU A 50 -2.25 -2.86 -15.99
CA LEU A 50 -0.99 -2.37 -15.44
C LEU A 50 0.07 -2.14 -16.53
N LEU A 51 0.10 -2.98 -17.56
CA LEU A 51 1.06 -2.92 -18.67
C LEU A 51 0.55 -2.10 -19.87
N HIS A 52 -0.55 -1.38 -19.70
CA HIS A 52 -1.14 -0.57 -20.76
C HIS A 52 -0.13 0.48 -21.28
N LYS A 53 0.05 0.55 -22.60
CA LYS A 53 1.01 1.46 -23.26
C LYS A 53 0.68 2.91 -23.04
N ASP A 54 -0.58 3.28 -23.27
CA ASP A 54 -1.10 4.60 -22.92
C ASP A 54 -1.12 4.76 -21.40
N TYR A 55 -0.29 5.66 -20.88
CA TYR A 55 -0.18 5.94 -19.45
C TYR A 55 -1.47 6.46 -18.85
N ARG A 56 -2.35 7.09 -19.65
CA ARG A 56 -3.65 7.61 -19.18
C ARG A 56 -4.67 6.50 -18.93
N LYS A 57 -4.50 5.37 -19.61
CA LYS A 57 -5.33 4.18 -19.46
C LYS A 57 -4.74 3.16 -18.48
N ARG A 58 -3.49 3.39 -18.03
CA ARG A 58 -2.82 2.54 -17.06
C ARG A 58 -3.44 2.72 -15.68
N LEU A 59 -3.64 1.60 -14.97
CA LEU A 59 -4.14 1.66 -13.61
C LEU A 59 -3.20 2.49 -12.71
N THR A 60 -3.79 3.42 -11.98
CA THR A 60 -3.15 4.02 -10.80
C THR A 60 -3.13 3.02 -9.65
N ALA A 61 -2.25 3.22 -8.66
CA ALA A 61 -2.19 2.35 -7.48
C ALA A 61 -3.54 2.24 -6.76
N ALA A 62 -4.29 3.33 -6.64
CA ALA A 62 -5.61 3.33 -6.01
C ALA A 62 -6.63 2.49 -6.80
N GLN A 63 -6.66 2.63 -8.13
CA GLN A 63 -7.55 1.82 -8.97
C GLN A 63 -7.13 0.35 -8.97
N ALA A 64 -5.82 0.07 -8.94
CA ALA A 64 -5.30 -1.28 -8.85
C ALA A 64 -5.77 -1.98 -7.56
N LEU A 65 -5.71 -1.29 -6.41
CA LEU A 65 -6.20 -1.82 -5.13
C LEU A 65 -7.70 -2.14 -5.13
N CYS A 66 -8.48 -1.43 -5.95
CA CYS A 66 -9.91 -1.68 -6.11
C CYS A 66 -10.25 -2.68 -7.22
N HIS A 67 -9.26 -3.27 -7.90
CA HIS A 67 -9.52 -4.20 -8.99
C HIS A 67 -10.13 -5.52 -8.46
N PRO A 68 -11.13 -6.12 -9.15
CA PRO A 68 -11.78 -7.35 -8.71
C PRO A 68 -10.82 -8.48 -8.33
N TRP A 69 -9.72 -8.62 -9.07
CA TRP A 69 -8.68 -9.60 -8.76
C TRP A 69 -8.09 -9.46 -7.34
N LEU A 70 -7.81 -8.23 -6.88
CA LEU A 70 -7.27 -7.97 -5.55
C LEU A 70 -8.36 -7.91 -4.48
N VAL A 71 -9.51 -7.33 -4.81
CA VAL A 71 -10.64 -7.22 -3.87
C VAL A 71 -11.22 -8.60 -3.53
N GLY A 72 -11.38 -9.49 -4.53
CA GLY A 72 -11.82 -10.87 -4.34
C GLY A 72 -10.81 -11.75 -3.60
N SER A 73 -9.52 -11.36 -3.58
CA SER A 73 -8.48 -12.10 -2.84
C SER A 73 -8.65 -12.01 -1.32
N HIS A 74 -9.30 -10.97 -0.79
CA HIS A 74 -9.62 -10.90 0.64
C HIS A 74 -10.58 -12.03 1.08
N GLU A 75 -11.49 -12.41 0.20
CA GLU A 75 -12.44 -13.49 0.47
C GLU A 75 -11.75 -14.87 0.42
N ALA A 76 -10.80 -15.05 -0.51
CA ALA A 76 -9.96 -16.24 -0.56
C ALA A 76 -9.07 -16.36 0.69
N LEU A 77 -8.40 -15.27 1.12
CA LEU A 77 -7.62 -15.25 2.35
C LEU A 77 -8.48 -15.58 3.58
N ALA A 78 -9.67 -14.99 3.69
CA ALA A 78 -10.62 -15.28 4.77
C ALA A 78 -11.05 -16.76 4.80
N LYS A 79 -11.15 -17.41 3.62
CA LYS A 79 -11.48 -18.84 3.48
C LYS A 79 -10.29 -19.78 3.75
N THR A 80 -9.05 -19.30 3.61
CA THR A 80 -7.83 -20.10 3.87
C THR A 80 -7.40 -20.15 5.33
N LEU A 81 -7.88 -19.23 6.17
CA LEU A 81 -7.53 -19.22 7.59
C LEU A 81 -8.29 -20.33 8.33
N THR A 82 -7.58 -21.12 9.14
CA THR A 82 -8.22 -22.11 10.01
C THR A 82 -9.04 -21.42 11.09
N VAL A 83 -9.98 -22.15 11.72
CA VAL A 83 -10.77 -21.64 12.86
C VAL A 83 -9.86 -21.09 13.97
N GLN A 84 -8.73 -21.75 14.21
CA GLN A 84 -7.77 -21.33 15.23
C GLN A 84 -7.02 -20.05 14.84
N GLN A 85 -6.63 -19.91 13.56
CA GLN A 85 -5.99 -18.68 13.06
C GLN A 85 -6.96 -17.50 13.05
N LEU A 86 -8.23 -17.73 12.72
CA LEU A 86 -9.29 -16.72 12.80
C LEU A 86 -9.56 -16.30 14.25
N ALA A 87 -9.60 -17.25 15.20
CA ALA A 87 -9.72 -16.96 16.62
C ALA A 87 -8.56 -16.09 17.12
N TYR A 88 -7.32 -16.47 16.78
CA TYR A 88 -6.14 -15.69 17.13
C TYR A 88 -6.18 -14.28 16.53
N LEU A 89 -6.51 -14.13 15.25
CA LEU A 89 -6.58 -12.82 14.60
C LEU A 89 -7.67 -11.93 15.21
N ARG A 90 -8.81 -12.52 15.60
CA ARG A 90 -9.88 -11.79 16.32
C ARG A 90 -9.44 -11.36 17.71
N GLU A 91 -8.70 -12.19 18.44
CA GLU A 91 -8.11 -11.81 19.72
C GLU A 91 -7.12 -10.65 19.56
N GLN A 92 -6.21 -10.74 18.58
CA GLN A 92 -5.26 -9.65 18.28
C GLN A 92 -5.96 -8.35 17.87
N PHE A 93 -7.03 -8.45 17.07
CA PHE A 93 -7.85 -7.30 16.71
C PHE A 93 -8.55 -6.69 17.92
N THR A 94 -9.01 -7.52 18.87
CA THR A 94 -9.67 -7.08 20.10
C THR A 94 -8.70 -6.38 21.05
N LEU A 95 -7.42 -6.79 21.09
CA LEU A 95 -6.38 -6.12 21.87
C LEU A 95 -6.15 -4.66 21.45
N LEU A 96 -6.47 -4.34 20.19
CA LEU A 96 -6.41 -2.96 19.71
C LEU A 96 -7.61 -2.12 20.16
N GLU A 97 -8.59 -2.70 20.85
CA GLU A 97 -9.79 -2.03 21.36
C GLU A 97 -10.54 -1.24 20.27
N PRO A 98 -11.05 -1.90 19.21
CA PRO A 98 -11.78 -1.25 18.12
C PRO A 98 -12.94 -0.38 18.61
N SER A 99 -13.24 0.65 17.83
CA SER A 99 -14.41 1.49 18.02
C SER A 99 -15.71 0.70 17.80
N LYS A 100 -16.84 1.23 18.28
CA LYS A 100 -18.14 0.53 18.25
C LYS A 100 -18.65 0.20 16.84
N ASP A 101 -18.13 0.89 15.84
CA ASP A 101 -18.35 0.69 14.41
C ASP A 101 -17.44 -0.41 13.81
N GLY A 102 -16.59 -1.03 14.61
CA GLY A 102 -15.73 -2.15 14.21
C GLY A 102 -14.41 -1.73 13.57
N TYR A 103 -14.03 -0.44 13.66
CA TYR A 103 -12.79 0.08 13.08
C TYR A 103 -11.72 0.36 14.14
N ILE A 104 -10.44 0.21 13.76
CA ILE A 104 -9.29 0.65 14.56
C ILE A 104 -8.97 2.09 14.19
N SER A 105 -9.20 3.03 15.10
CA SER A 105 -8.73 4.41 14.94
C SER A 105 -7.25 4.56 15.34
N MET A 106 -6.63 5.67 14.95
CA MET A 106 -5.27 5.99 15.41
C MET A 106 -5.19 6.08 16.95
N GLN A 107 -6.26 6.51 17.60
CA GLN A 107 -6.37 6.54 19.06
C GLN A 107 -6.29 5.13 19.65
N ASN A 108 -7.05 4.19 19.07
CA ASN A 108 -7.07 2.78 19.48
C ASN A 108 -5.68 2.14 19.35
N PHE A 109 -5.03 2.36 18.20
CA PHE A 109 -3.67 1.88 17.93
C PHE A 109 -2.63 2.50 18.90
N LYS A 110 -2.70 3.82 19.14
CA LYS A 110 -1.82 4.51 20.08
C LYS A 110 -1.96 3.94 21.50
N THR A 111 -3.18 3.78 21.97
CA THR A 111 -3.47 3.22 23.29
C THR A 111 -2.93 1.80 23.41
N ALA A 112 -3.14 0.97 22.39
CA ALA A 112 -2.67 -0.41 22.36
C ALA A 112 -1.14 -0.50 22.46
N ILE A 113 -0.40 0.29 21.67
CA ILE A 113 1.07 0.32 21.72
C ILE A 113 1.57 0.79 23.09
N LEU A 114 0.99 1.85 23.64
CA LEU A 114 1.39 2.37 24.95
C LEU A 114 1.12 1.35 26.08
N LYS A 115 0.03 0.59 25.97
CA LYS A 115 -0.36 -0.45 26.93
C LYS A 115 0.52 -1.70 26.83
N SER A 116 1.01 -2.05 25.64
CA SER A 116 1.82 -3.24 25.37
C SER A 116 3.33 -2.97 25.20
N SER A 117 3.80 -1.78 25.58
CA SER A 117 5.20 -1.36 25.39
C SER A 117 6.18 -2.24 26.19
N THR A 118 6.94 -3.10 25.50
CA THR A 118 8.05 -3.87 26.07
C THR A 118 9.26 -2.97 26.33
N ASN A 119 10.24 -3.45 27.11
CA ASN A 119 11.46 -2.67 27.37
C ASN A 119 12.24 -2.36 26.07
N ASP A 120 12.31 -3.31 25.14
CA ASP A 120 12.93 -3.10 23.81
C ASP A 120 12.17 -2.06 22.96
N MET A 121 10.85 -1.96 23.12
CA MET A 121 10.04 -0.93 22.47
C MET A 121 10.24 0.46 23.10
N LYS A 122 10.64 0.53 24.38
CA LYS A 122 10.94 1.79 25.08
C LYS A 122 12.32 2.34 24.72
N ASP A 123 13.29 1.46 24.49
CA ASP A 123 14.61 1.84 23.96
C ASP A 123 14.57 2.16 22.45
N SER A 124 13.48 1.79 21.78
CA SER A 124 13.20 2.18 20.41
C SER A 124 12.59 3.59 20.34
N ARG A 125 13.03 4.40 19.37
CA ARG A 125 12.48 5.76 19.08
C ARG A 125 11.00 5.78 18.68
N VAL A 126 10.33 4.63 18.63
CA VAL A 126 8.91 4.49 18.31
C VAL A 126 8.02 5.27 19.29
N LEU A 127 8.34 5.25 20.59
CA LEU A 127 7.61 6.05 21.58
C LEU A 127 7.86 7.56 21.41
N ASP A 128 9.06 7.97 21.01
CA ASP A 128 9.38 9.37 20.74
C ASP A 128 8.58 9.93 19.56
N TYR A 129 8.36 9.14 18.50
CA TYR A 129 7.53 9.55 17.38
C TYR A 129 6.04 9.68 17.77
N VAL A 130 5.53 8.70 18.53
CA VAL A 130 4.15 8.72 19.06
C VAL A 130 3.94 9.90 20.03
N HIS A 131 5.00 10.34 20.70
CA HIS A 131 4.99 11.45 21.65
C HIS A 131 5.23 12.83 20.98
N MET A 132 6.07 12.91 19.95
CA MET A 132 6.30 14.12 19.14
C MET A 132 5.08 14.48 18.28
N GLU A 133 4.30 13.50 17.83
CA GLU A 133 3.01 13.70 17.16
C GLU A 133 1.95 14.39 18.05
N LEU A 134 2.07 14.37 19.39
CA LEU A 134 0.94 14.65 20.29
C LEU A 134 1.20 15.59 21.49
N ARG A 135 2.17 16.53 21.45
CA ARG A 135 2.29 17.59 22.47
C ARG A 135 1.92 18.99 22.00
N LEU A 136 0.91 19.54 22.69
CA LEU A 136 0.54 20.95 22.78
C LEU A 136 1.74 21.81 23.24
N GLY A 137 2.06 22.88 22.49
CA GLY A 137 3.00 23.95 22.90
C GLY A 137 3.30 24.95 21.76
N PRO A 138 3.48 26.26 22.03
CA PRO A 138 3.02 27.33 21.15
C PRO A 138 4.11 27.85 20.20
N SER A 139 4.20 27.31 18.99
CA SER A 139 4.68 28.07 17.81
C SER A 139 4.10 27.49 16.52
N SER A 140 2.83 27.85 16.35
CA SER A 140 2.04 27.99 15.12
C SER A 140 2.67 27.63 13.77
N VAL A 141 2.52 26.38 13.35
CA VAL A 141 1.87 26.10 12.06
C VAL A 141 0.80 25.03 12.32
N PRO A 142 -0.50 25.33 12.20
CA PRO A 142 -1.55 24.36 12.48
C PRO A 142 -1.41 23.13 11.57
N MET A 143 -1.43 21.93 12.15
CA MET A 143 -1.31 20.68 11.40
C MET A 143 -2.41 20.51 10.33
N HIS A 144 -3.57 21.17 10.44
CA HIS A 144 -4.55 21.17 9.35
C HIS A 144 -4.01 21.82 8.06
N VAL A 145 -3.05 22.72 8.18
CA VAL A 145 -2.36 23.38 7.05
C VAL A 145 -1.29 22.46 6.45
N VAL A 146 -0.54 21.75 7.30
CA VAL A 146 0.51 20.81 6.85
C VAL A 146 -0.09 19.52 6.27
N LEU A 147 -1.20 19.05 6.84
CA LEU A 147 -1.89 17.83 6.44
C LEU A 147 -2.91 18.04 5.32
N GLN A 148 -3.25 19.27 4.95
CA GLN A 148 -4.19 19.53 3.85
C GLN A 148 -3.69 18.92 2.53
N ASP A 149 -2.37 18.88 2.33
CA ASP A 149 -1.75 18.29 1.14
C ASP A 149 -1.56 16.75 1.28
N TRP A 150 -1.61 16.25 2.50
CA TRP A 150 -1.36 14.85 2.82
C TRP A 150 -2.65 14.06 2.91
N ILE A 151 -3.78 14.72 3.11
CA ILE A 151 -5.09 14.11 3.32
C ILE A 151 -6.03 14.61 2.21
N ARG A 152 -6.64 13.68 1.48
CA ARG A 152 -7.61 14.00 0.43
C ARG A 152 -8.89 14.53 1.07
N GLN A 153 -9.33 15.70 0.63
CA GLN A 153 -10.55 16.33 1.18
C GLN A 153 -11.84 15.55 0.88
N SER A 154 -11.81 14.64 -0.11
CA SER A 154 -12.96 13.83 -0.50
C SER A 154 -13.41 12.83 0.58
N ASP A 155 -12.46 12.27 1.33
CA ASP A 155 -12.72 11.13 2.21
C ASP A 155 -11.87 11.13 3.49
N GLY A 156 -11.06 12.17 3.72
CA GLY A 156 -10.23 12.29 4.92
C GLY A 156 -9.10 11.27 4.99
N LYS A 157 -8.77 10.59 3.89
CA LYS A 157 -7.71 9.57 3.83
C LYS A 157 -6.40 10.14 3.31
N PHE A 158 -5.29 9.50 3.68
CA PHE A 158 -3.98 9.89 3.18
C PHE A 158 -3.92 9.85 1.63
N SER A 159 -3.44 10.94 1.03
CA SER A 159 -2.94 10.95 -0.33
C SER A 159 -1.72 10.04 -0.43
N PHE A 160 -1.42 9.55 -1.64
CA PHE A 160 -0.26 8.70 -1.84
C PHE A 160 1.04 9.40 -1.37
N LEU A 161 1.13 10.71 -1.59
CA LEU A 161 2.22 11.54 -1.12
C LEU A 161 2.25 11.65 0.42
N GLY A 162 1.08 11.78 1.06
CA GLY A 162 0.95 11.76 2.52
C GLY A 162 1.40 10.42 3.13
N PHE A 163 1.06 9.31 2.49
CA PHE A 163 1.50 7.97 2.91
C PHE A 163 3.02 7.78 2.74
N VAL A 164 3.59 8.23 1.62
CA VAL A 164 5.05 8.15 1.39
C VAL A 164 5.80 9.02 2.42
N ARG A 165 5.32 10.23 2.73
CA ARG A 165 5.95 11.09 3.74
C ARG A 165 5.81 10.54 5.16
N LEU A 166 4.71 9.83 5.47
CA LEU A 166 4.54 9.09 6.71
C LEU A 166 5.60 7.98 6.87
N LEU A 167 5.86 7.23 5.80
CA LEU A 167 6.81 6.11 5.83
C LEU A 167 8.28 6.54 5.88
N HIS A 168 8.64 7.62 5.19
CA HIS A 168 10.03 8.04 5.07
C HIS A 168 10.49 8.99 6.18
N GLY A 169 9.58 9.42 7.07
CA GLY A 169 9.80 10.53 7.99
C GLY A 169 9.99 11.84 7.22
N GLY A 170 9.57 12.97 7.77
CA GLY A 170 9.72 14.29 7.14
C GLY A 170 11.18 14.74 7.03
N SER A 171 12.02 14.00 6.31
CA SER A 171 13.34 14.43 5.89
C SER A 171 13.15 15.31 4.65
N SER A 172 12.89 16.60 4.87
CA SER A 172 13.24 17.61 3.88
C SER A 172 14.76 17.59 3.73
N GLN A 173 15.29 16.73 2.86
CA GLN A 173 16.46 17.16 2.11
C GLN A 173 15.93 18.06 1.01
N THR A 174 16.07 19.35 1.28
CA THR A 174 16.08 20.46 0.35
C THR A 174 16.77 20.03 -0.95
N LEU A 175 15.97 19.74 -1.98
CA LEU A 175 16.39 19.99 -3.36
C LEU A 175 16.40 21.51 -3.54
N GLN A 176 17.42 22.16 -3.01
CA GLN A 176 17.85 23.45 -3.52
C GLN A 176 18.45 23.19 -4.89
N LYS A 177 17.75 23.70 -5.91
CA LYS A 177 18.30 23.94 -7.23
C LYS A 177 19.53 24.84 -7.10
N ALA A 178 20.64 24.41 -7.68
CA ALA A 178 21.58 25.28 -8.39
C ALA A 178 21.55 24.83 -9.85
#